data_AF-A0A542S9L7-F1
#
_entry.id   AF-A0A542S9L7-F1
#
_cell.length_a   1.000
_cell.length_b   1.000
_cell.length_c   1.000
_cell.angle_alpha   90.00
_cell.angle_beta   90.00
_cell.angle_gamma   90.00
#
_symmetry.space_group_name_H-M   'P 1'
#
loop_
_entity.id
_entity.type
_entity.pdbx_description
1 polymer ?
#
loop_
_entity_poly.entity_id
_entity_poly.type
_entity_poly.pdbx_seq_one_letter_code
_entity_poly.pdbx_strand_id
1 'polypeptide(L)'
;MAMDTTKYRWVAAWAAAMLTTTVLAGCGTQVADGTNAEASSNYSAADVRAEAQRVYESFAGTQDQRDAAYVVQTYTRNGPLDECLAQRGYPEWDWSLSRPYASPYDALRPSVWFAEPGDRIYSENEIATRPFAEAEKVMNADDRWPTGFSKTVLECEDSIKPASDTEVENASRPAGSAKLIESWRTALTEAGEKLGGSFDAYFDCMAAADLTALKANGASYDDLAAVMAGEADKAGPPPAADQDPSTYSDAWKGFLATEDQVLAADTACRSDVYDANIGKVMATITDFSESHADEIAAARKGWDEIVAKAAQLGYHGQVGPLGK
;
A
#
# COMPACT_ATOMS: atom_id res chain seq x y z
N MET A 1 -27.27 -34.46 -11.74
CA MET A 1 -27.37 -33.00 -11.58
C MET A 1 -25.97 -32.49 -11.32
N ALA A 2 -25.32 -31.93 -12.34
CA ALA A 2 -24.04 -31.26 -12.16
C ALA A 2 -24.33 -29.89 -11.53
N MET A 3 -23.88 -29.68 -10.30
CA MET A 3 -23.95 -28.37 -9.66
C MET A 3 -22.87 -27.48 -10.28
N ASP A 4 -23.34 -26.40 -10.89
CA ASP A 4 -22.58 -25.30 -11.46
C ASP A 4 -21.87 -24.54 -10.31
N THR A 5 -20.60 -24.88 -10.05
CA THR A 5 -19.77 -24.30 -8.97
C THR A 5 -19.25 -22.90 -9.29
N THR A 6 -19.68 -22.27 -10.39
CA THR A 6 -19.12 -21.00 -10.88
C THR A 6 -19.84 -19.75 -10.34
N LYS A 7 -20.79 -19.88 -9.40
CA LYS A 7 -21.71 -18.79 -9.00
C LYS A 7 -21.44 -18.07 -7.68
N TYR A 8 -20.43 -18.44 -6.89
CA TYR A 8 -20.25 -17.88 -5.55
C TYR A 8 -18.87 -17.25 -5.32
N ARG A 9 -18.41 -16.42 -6.26
CA ARG A 9 -17.31 -15.46 -6.04
C ARG A 9 -17.88 -14.19 -5.39
N TRP A 10 -18.23 -14.25 -4.10
CA TRP A 10 -18.93 -13.16 -3.39
C TRP A 10 -18.04 -11.95 -3.00
N VAL A 11 -16.72 -11.99 -3.22
CA VAL A 11 -15.81 -10.88 -2.83
C VAL A 11 -14.90 -10.39 -3.97
N ALA A 12 -14.97 -10.99 -5.17
CA ALA A 12 -14.01 -10.74 -6.26
C ALA A 12 -14.10 -9.38 -6.99
N ALA A 13 -14.78 -8.37 -6.42
CA ALA A 13 -14.87 -7.03 -7.00
C ALA A 13 -13.96 -5.97 -6.33
N TRP A 14 -13.30 -6.28 -5.21
CA TRP A 14 -12.68 -5.25 -4.36
C TRP A 14 -11.18 -5.00 -4.60
N ALA A 15 -10.48 -5.85 -5.36
CA ALA A 15 -9.04 -5.71 -5.62
C ALA A 15 -8.69 -4.72 -6.75
N ALA A 16 -9.67 -4.14 -7.46
CA ALA A 16 -9.43 -3.34 -8.67
C ALA A 16 -9.46 -1.80 -8.47
N ALA A 17 -9.54 -1.31 -7.24
CA ALA A 17 -9.70 0.13 -6.95
C ALA A 17 -8.45 0.79 -6.33
N MET A 18 -7.25 0.30 -6.62
CA MET A 18 -6.01 1.04 -6.38
C MET A 18 -5.31 1.30 -7.72
N LEU A 19 -5.06 2.58 -8.00
CA LEU A 19 -4.44 3.15 -9.21
C LEU A 19 -5.34 3.29 -10.45
N THR A 20 -6.05 4.40 -10.53
CA THR A 20 -6.17 5.20 -11.76
C THR A 20 -6.72 6.59 -11.42
N THR A 21 -5.85 7.47 -10.92
CA THR A 21 -6.12 8.91 -10.92
C THR A 21 -5.50 9.50 -12.17
N THR A 22 -6.32 9.65 -13.22
CA THR A 22 -5.99 10.41 -14.41
C THR A 22 -5.84 11.88 -14.02
N VAL A 23 -4.63 12.43 -14.10
CA VAL A 23 -4.37 13.85 -13.89
C VAL A 23 -4.80 14.61 -15.14
N LEU A 24 -5.84 15.43 -15.03
CA LEU A 24 -6.10 16.50 -15.99
C LEU A 24 -5.15 17.66 -15.68
N ALA A 25 -4.21 17.88 -16.58
CA ALA A 25 -3.26 18.98 -16.55
C ALA A 25 -3.98 20.34 -16.47
N GLY A 26 -3.70 21.08 -15.41
CA GLY A 26 -4.01 22.50 -15.28
C GLY A 26 -2.72 23.29 -15.20
N CYS A 27 -2.38 24.03 -16.27
CA CYS A 27 -1.24 24.94 -16.29
C CYS A 27 -1.43 26.07 -15.26
N GLY A 28 -0.57 26.14 -14.26
CA GLY A 28 -0.45 27.25 -13.33
C GLY A 28 1.00 27.67 -13.18
N THR A 29 1.44 28.64 -13.98
CA THR A 29 2.75 29.29 -13.84
C THR A 29 2.73 30.20 -12.61
N GLN A 30 3.69 30.05 -11.71
CA GLN A 30 4.10 31.16 -10.84
C GLN A 30 5.60 31.14 -10.54
N VAL A 31 6.22 32.28 -10.87
CA VAL A 31 7.62 32.64 -10.67
C VAL A 31 7.82 33.08 -9.22
N ALA A 32 8.88 32.60 -8.57
CA ALA A 32 9.51 33.29 -7.46
C ALA A 32 11.03 33.06 -7.50
N ASP A 33 11.73 34.07 -8.01
CA ASP A 33 13.16 34.29 -7.77
C ASP A 33 13.36 34.57 -6.28
N GLY A 34 14.12 33.70 -5.62
CA GLY A 34 14.45 33.80 -4.20
C GLY A 34 15.81 33.17 -3.96
N THR A 35 16.86 33.90 -4.30
CA THR A 35 18.23 33.60 -3.89
C THR A 35 18.31 33.60 -2.37
N ASN A 36 18.73 32.49 -1.75
CA ASN A 36 19.62 32.49 -0.57
C ASN A 36 20.12 31.08 -0.19
N ALA A 37 21.44 31.04 0.03
CA ALA A 37 22.22 30.08 0.80
C ALA A 37 22.38 28.64 0.27
N GLU A 38 23.48 28.44 -0.45
CA GLU A 38 24.23 27.18 -0.45
C GLU A 38 24.68 26.83 0.98
N ALA A 39 23.78 26.27 1.78
CA ALA A 39 24.18 25.43 2.90
C ALA A 39 24.47 24.04 2.32
N SER A 40 25.72 23.83 1.90
CA SER A 40 26.25 22.50 1.58
C SER A 40 26.34 21.68 2.87
N SER A 41 25.20 21.20 3.37
CA SER A 41 25.14 20.05 4.26
C SER A 41 24.83 18.84 3.38
N ASN A 42 25.85 18.08 3.01
CA ASN A 42 25.66 16.78 2.37
C ASN A 42 25.07 15.84 3.43
N TYR A 43 23.73 15.82 3.56
CA TYR A 43 23.03 14.82 4.35
C TYR A 43 23.30 13.43 3.78
N SER A 44 23.50 12.45 4.66
CA SER A 44 23.66 11.07 4.19
C SER A 44 22.32 10.55 3.65
N ALA A 45 22.38 9.55 2.77
CA ALA A 45 21.18 8.87 2.27
C ALA A 45 20.29 8.35 3.41
N ALA A 46 20.90 7.84 4.48
CA ALA A 46 20.19 7.32 5.65
C ALA A 46 19.45 8.45 6.39
N ASP A 47 20.07 9.62 6.56
CA ASP A 47 19.44 10.77 7.21
C ASP A 47 18.24 11.27 6.39
N VAL A 48 18.39 11.36 5.07
CA VAL A 48 17.31 11.80 4.16
C VAL A 48 16.13 10.83 4.22
N ARG A 49 16.37 9.52 4.17
CA ARG A 49 15.29 8.51 4.27
C ARG A 49 14.59 8.56 5.62
N ALA A 50 15.36 8.62 6.71
CA ALA A 50 14.79 8.69 8.05
C ALA A 50 13.91 9.93 8.22
N GLU A 51 14.36 11.08 7.72
CA GLU A 51 13.58 12.32 7.79
C GLU A 51 12.36 12.29 6.87
N ALA A 52 12.50 11.78 5.63
CA ALA A 52 11.38 11.59 4.71
C ALA A 52 10.29 10.72 5.33
N GLN A 53 10.68 9.57 5.91
CA GLN A 53 9.76 8.68 6.59
C GLN A 53 9.09 9.36 7.78
N ARG A 54 9.87 10.02 8.63
CA ARG A 54 9.36 10.74 9.81
C ARG A 54 8.34 11.81 9.43
N VAL A 55 8.59 12.60 8.39
CA VAL A 55 7.68 13.64 7.92
C VAL A 55 6.44 13.02 7.27
N TYR A 56 6.61 12.05 6.38
CA TYR A 56 5.52 11.39 5.67
C TYR A 56 4.55 10.69 6.61
N GLU A 57 5.04 9.86 7.53
CA GLU A 57 4.22 9.16 8.53
C GLU A 57 3.43 10.13 9.41
N SER A 58 3.93 11.35 9.56
CA SER A 58 3.30 12.33 10.41
C SER A 58 2.00 12.89 9.84
N PHE A 59 1.71 12.72 8.54
CA PHE A 59 0.41 13.02 7.95
C PHE A 59 -0.25 11.82 7.26
N ALA A 60 0.54 10.88 6.74
CA ALA A 60 0.07 9.67 6.09
C ALA A 60 -0.19 8.49 7.05
N GLY A 61 0.22 8.65 8.31
CA GLY A 61 0.14 7.63 9.36
C GLY A 61 1.30 6.66 9.31
N THR A 62 1.74 6.20 10.47
CA THR A 62 2.62 5.02 10.64
C THR A 62 1.92 3.74 10.18
N GLN A 63 2.65 2.63 10.03
CA GLN A 63 2.03 1.34 9.69
C GLN A 63 0.91 0.95 10.67
N ASP A 64 1.16 1.03 11.98
CA ASP A 64 0.17 0.72 13.01
C ASP A 64 -1.08 1.62 12.93
N GLN A 65 -0.89 2.92 12.64
CA GLN A 65 -2.01 3.85 12.44
C GLN A 65 -2.82 3.51 11.19
N ARG A 66 -2.16 3.08 10.10
CA ARG A 66 -2.85 2.63 8.88
C ARG A 66 -3.58 1.31 9.09
N ASP A 67 -3.02 0.39 9.87
CA ASP A 67 -3.73 -0.84 10.29
C ASP A 67 -4.96 -0.54 11.16
N ALA A 68 -4.84 0.42 12.09
CA ALA A 68 -5.99 0.93 12.85
C ALA A 68 -7.05 1.57 11.93
N ALA A 69 -6.64 2.31 10.90
CA ALA A 69 -7.57 2.82 9.89
C ALA A 69 -8.29 1.68 9.17
N TYR A 70 -7.60 0.61 8.79
CA TYR A 70 -8.24 -0.54 8.15
C TYR A 70 -9.24 -1.24 9.07
N VAL A 71 -8.98 -1.33 10.37
CA VAL A 71 -9.99 -1.77 11.37
C VAL A 71 -11.25 -0.92 11.28
N VAL A 72 -11.11 0.40 11.36
CA VAL A 72 -12.24 1.33 11.34
C VAL A 72 -12.98 1.28 10.00
N GLN A 73 -12.25 1.22 8.89
CA GLN A 73 -12.80 1.08 7.55
C GLN A 73 -13.63 -0.19 7.42
N THR A 74 -13.06 -1.34 7.78
CA THR A 74 -13.73 -2.63 7.65
C THR A 74 -14.96 -2.70 8.56
N TYR A 75 -14.87 -2.25 9.82
CA TYR A 75 -16.05 -2.18 10.68
C TYR A 75 -17.14 -1.25 10.14
N THR A 76 -16.76 -0.09 9.58
CA THR A 76 -17.74 0.85 9.00
C THR A 76 -18.48 0.23 7.82
N ARG A 77 -17.82 -0.61 7.01
CA ARG A 77 -18.46 -1.32 5.90
C ARG A 77 -19.28 -2.55 6.35
N ASN A 78 -18.72 -3.33 7.28
CA ASN A 78 -19.15 -4.71 7.52
C ASN A 78 -19.74 -4.94 8.92
N GLY A 79 -19.50 -4.06 9.88
CA GLY A 79 -20.01 -4.16 11.26
C GLY A 79 -21.54 -4.26 11.34
N PRO A 80 -22.32 -3.43 10.62
CA PRO A 80 -23.78 -3.57 10.62
C PRO A 80 -24.27 -4.91 10.05
N LEU A 81 -23.56 -5.45 9.05
CA LEU A 81 -23.85 -6.78 8.49
C LEU A 81 -23.59 -7.87 9.52
N ASP A 82 -22.47 -7.76 10.24
CA ASP A 82 -22.14 -8.65 11.34
C ASP A 82 -23.24 -8.69 12.41
N GLU A 83 -23.69 -7.50 12.83
CA GLU A 83 -24.73 -7.35 13.85
C GLU A 83 -26.05 -7.97 13.38
N CYS A 84 -26.43 -7.78 12.11
CA CYS A 84 -27.63 -8.40 11.54
C CYS A 84 -27.49 -9.94 11.49
N LEU A 85 -26.36 -10.45 10.99
CA LEU A 85 -26.12 -11.89 10.89
C LEU A 85 -26.14 -12.56 12.28
N ALA A 86 -25.53 -11.93 13.28
CA ALA A 86 -25.59 -12.40 14.67
C ALA A 86 -27.03 -12.49 15.19
N GLN A 87 -27.87 -11.49 14.92
CA GLN A 87 -29.30 -11.51 15.29
C GLN A 87 -30.10 -12.58 14.54
N ARG A 88 -29.66 -12.98 13.35
CA ARG A 88 -30.27 -14.05 12.53
C ARG A 88 -29.71 -15.45 12.84
N GLY A 89 -28.86 -15.58 13.87
CA GLY A 89 -28.35 -16.87 14.34
C GLY A 89 -27.00 -17.29 13.75
N TYR A 90 -26.26 -16.35 13.17
CA TYR A 90 -24.90 -16.56 12.64
C TYR A 90 -23.86 -15.70 13.39
N PRO A 91 -23.70 -15.85 14.72
CA PRO A 91 -22.77 -15.03 15.51
C PRO A 91 -21.31 -15.26 15.16
N GLU A 92 -20.97 -16.35 14.47
CA GLU A 92 -19.63 -16.75 14.07
C GLU A 92 -19.11 -16.05 12.81
N TRP A 93 -19.95 -15.25 12.13
CA TRP A 93 -19.44 -14.28 11.17
C TRP A 93 -18.60 -13.23 11.90
N ASP A 94 -17.48 -12.85 11.31
CA ASP A 94 -16.54 -11.90 11.90
C ASP A 94 -16.11 -10.94 10.80
N TRP A 95 -16.59 -9.69 10.89
CA TRP A 95 -16.26 -8.64 9.94
C TRP A 95 -14.75 -8.42 9.83
N SER A 96 -14.00 -8.65 10.91
CA SER A 96 -12.56 -8.35 10.99
C SER A 96 -11.71 -9.28 10.14
N LEU A 97 -12.24 -10.45 9.74
CA LEU A 97 -11.58 -11.35 8.80
C LEU A 97 -11.39 -10.73 7.40
N SER A 98 -12.18 -9.72 7.04
CA SER A 98 -12.08 -9.02 5.76
C SER A 98 -11.18 -7.78 5.80
N ARG A 99 -10.43 -7.58 6.89
CA ARG A 99 -9.56 -6.42 7.08
C ARG A 99 -8.28 -6.55 6.24
N PRO A 100 -7.96 -5.58 5.37
CA PRO A 100 -6.65 -5.50 4.73
C PRO A 100 -5.59 -5.03 5.74
N TYR A 101 -4.32 -5.29 5.42
CA TYR A 101 -3.17 -4.89 6.24
C TYR A 101 -2.36 -3.82 5.52
N ALA A 102 -1.79 -2.90 6.29
CA ALA A 102 -0.93 -1.85 5.77
C ALA A 102 0.42 -2.43 5.37
N SER A 103 0.75 -2.32 4.09
CA SER A 103 2.12 -2.54 3.63
C SER A 103 3.06 -1.46 4.17
N PRO A 104 4.35 -1.79 4.32
CA PRO A 104 5.40 -0.79 4.38
C PRO A 104 5.29 0.20 3.21
N TYR A 105 5.72 1.44 3.45
CA TYR A 105 5.73 2.47 2.41
C TYR A 105 7.02 3.25 2.50
N ASP A 106 7.78 3.26 1.41
CA ASP A 106 8.90 4.16 1.21
C ASP A 106 8.40 5.57 0.91
N ALA A 107 8.65 6.50 1.84
CA ALA A 107 8.28 7.90 1.70
C ALA A 107 8.90 8.58 0.47
N LEU A 108 10.03 8.09 -0.06
CA LEU A 108 10.69 8.64 -1.24
C LEU A 108 10.23 8.01 -2.57
N ARG A 109 9.40 6.97 -2.52
CA ARG A 109 8.88 6.22 -3.68
C ARG A 109 8.26 7.07 -4.80
N PRO A 110 7.66 8.25 -4.57
CA PRO A 110 7.13 9.07 -5.66
C PRO A 110 8.19 9.56 -6.66
N SER A 111 9.48 9.54 -6.28
CA SER A 111 10.60 9.78 -7.19
C SER A 111 11.28 8.46 -7.53
N VAL A 112 11.26 8.07 -8.81
CA VAL A 112 12.02 6.90 -9.30
C VAL A 112 13.51 6.99 -8.94
N TRP A 113 14.06 8.21 -8.92
CA TRP A 113 15.47 8.45 -8.68
C TRP A 113 15.85 8.29 -7.21
N PHE A 114 14.93 8.54 -6.28
CA PHE A 114 15.22 8.64 -4.83
C PHE A 114 14.49 7.64 -3.96
N ALA A 115 13.61 6.82 -4.54
CA ALA A 115 13.06 5.65 -3.87
C ALA A 115 14.16 4.79 -3.22
N GLU A 116 13.86 4.02 -2.19
CA GLU A 116 14.85 3.17 -1.54
C GLU A 116 15.43 2.14 -2.54
N PRO A 117 16.76 2.10 -2.78
CA PRO A 117 17.42 1.04 -3.53
C PRO A 117 17.30 -0.29 -2.81
N GLY A 118 16.88 -1.32 -3.55
CA GLY A 118 16.78 -2.68 -3.03
C GLY A 118 15.51 -2.98 -2.23
N ASP A 119 14.52 -2.08 -2.23
CA ASP A 119 13.21 -2.32 -1.63
C ASP A 119 12.45 -3.44 -2.37
N ARG A 120 12.14 -4.55 -1.68
CA ARG A 120 11.51 -5.75 -2.25
C ARG A 120 10.00 -5.59 -2.34
N ILE A 121 9.56 -4.59 -3.10
CA ILE A 121 8.16 -4.19 -3.15
C ILE A 121 7.19 -5.32 -3.55
N TYR A 122 7.62 -6.32 -4.32
CA TYR A 122 6.71 -7.38 -4.76
C TYR A 122 6.57 -8.41 -3.65
N SER A 123 7.69 -8.96 -3.15
CA SER A 123 7.61 -9.99 -2.11
C SER A 123 7.12 -9.46 -0.77
N GLU A 124 7.44 -8.22 -0.41
CA GLU A 124 6.90 -7.58 0.81
C GLU A 124 5.40 -7.39 0.75
N ASN A 125 4.84 -7.00 -0.42
CA ASN A 125 3.39 -6.89 -0.60
C ASN A 125 2.68 -8.25 -0.51
N GLU A 126 3.26 -9.30 -1.11
CA GLU A 126 2.72 -10.66 -1.00
C GLU A 126 2.71 -11.15 0.46
N ILE A 127 3.80 -10.92 1.20
CA ILE A 127 3.88 -11.28 2.62
C ILE A 127 2.89 -10.46 3.46
N ALA A 128 2.79 -9.15 3.24
CA ALA A 128 1.90 -8.26 3.98
C ALA A 128 0.41 -8.60 3.75
N THR A 129 0.05 -9.07 2.55
CA THR A 129 -1.33 -9.42 2.21
C THR A 129 -1.70 -10.87 2.56
N ARG A 130 -0.72 -11.72 2.91
CA ARG A 130 -0.96 -13.11 3.32
C ARG A 130 -2.06 -13.27 4.38
N PRO A 131 -2.06 -12.52 5.51
CA PRO A 131 -3.06 -12.75 6.56
C PRO A 131 -4.48 -12.45 6.07
N PHE A 132 -4.64 -11.50 5.15
CA PHE A 132 -5.92 -11.24 4.48
C PHE A 132 -6.33 -12.41 3.58
N ALA A 133 -5.42 -12.92 2.74
CA ALA A 133 -5.70 -14.07 1.86
C ALA A 133 -6.05 -15.36 2.64
N GLU A 134 -5.43 -15.58 3.79
CA GLU A 134 -5.77 -16.70 4.68
C GLU A 134 -7.14 -16.51 5.34
N ALA A 135 -7.45 -15.31 5.80
CA ALA A 135 -8.75 -14.99 6.39
C ALA A 135 -9.89 -15.08 5.35
N GLU A 136 -9.65 -14.65 4.11
CA GLU A 136 -10.60 -14.78 3.01
C GLU A 136 -10.92 -16.24 2.71
N LYS A 137 -9.93 -17.14 2.70
CA LYS A 137 -10.16 -18.59 2.54
C LYS A 137 -11.05 -19.14 3.65
N VAL A 138 -10.87 -18.68 4.87
CA VAL A 138 -11.67 -19.08 6.04
C VAL A 138 -13.11 -18.54 6.00
N MET A 139 -13.31 -17.34 5.43
CA MET A 139 -14.65 -16.78 5.20
C MET A 139 -15.40 -17.49 4.08
N ASN A 140 -14.70 -17.84 3.01
CA ASN A 140 -15.27 -18.41 1.78
C ASN A 140 -15.31 -19.95 1.76
N ALA A 141 -15.01 -20.61 2.88
CA ALA A 141 -15.10 -22.06 2.98
C ALA A 141 -16.58 -22.51 2.92
N ASP A 142 -17.00 -23.08 1.78
CA ASP A 142 -18.38 -23.46 1.45
C ASP A 142 -19.03 -24.41 2.49
N ASP A 143 -18.23 -25.17 3.23
CA ASP A 143 -18.68 -26.14 4.23
C ASP A 143 -18.89 -25.53 5.63
N ARG A 144 -18.44 -24.29 5.86
CA ARG A 144 -18.57 -23.62 7.16
C ARG A 144 -20.00 -23.16 7.45
N TRP A 145 -20.75 -22.80 6.42
CA TRP A 145 -22.00 -22.07 6.60
C TRP A 145 -23.23 -22.98 6.50
N PRO A 146 -24.13 -22.99 7.51
CA PRO A 146 -25.36 -23.77 7.47
C PRO A 146 -26.26 -23.43 6.27
N THR A 147 -27.13 -24.38 5.89
CA THR A 147 -28.16 -24.14 4.87
C THR A 147 -28.98 -22.90 5.20
N GLY A 148 -29.09 -21.97 4.23
CA GLY A 148 -29.82 -20.71 4.40
C GLY A 148 -28.94 -19.50 4.75
N PHE A 149 -27.64 -19.68 5.01
CA PHE A 149 -26.72 -18.57 5.29
C PHE A 149 -26.71 -17.53 4.17
N SER A 150 -26.49 -17.92 2.91
CA SER A 150 -26.45 -16.98 1.78
C SER A 150 -27.75 -16.20 1.61
N LYS A 151 -28.90 -16.83 1.88
CA LYS A 151 -30.19 -16.14 1.87
C LYS A 151 -30.25 -15.08 2.97
N THR A 152 -29.76 -15.42 4.15
CA THR A 152 -29.74 -14.51 5.31
C THR A 152 -28.79 -13.34 5.09
N VAL A 153 -27.62 -13.57 4.47
CA VAL A 153 -26.70 -12.50 4.06
C VAL A 153 -27.42 -11.50 3.16
N LEU A 154 -28.07 -11.97 2.09
CA LEU A 154 -28.82 -11.10 1.18
C LEU A 154 -29.95 -10.35 1.90
N GLU A 155 -30.71 -11.03 2.77
CA GLU A 155 -31.75 -10.38 3.57
C GLU A 155 -31.20 -9.32 4.53
N CYS A 156 -30.00 -9.52 5.07
CA CYS A 156 -29.31 -8.54 5.90
C CYS A 156 -28.78 -7.37 5.06
N GLU A 157 -28.09 -7.63 3.95
CA GLU A 157 -27.58 -6.62 3.01
C GLU A 157 -28.70 -5.71 2.51
N ASP A 158 -29.85 -6.26 2.11
CA ASP A 158 -31.02 -5.49 1.67
C ASP A 158 -31.62 -4.61 2.78
N SER A 159 -31.42 -4.99 4.06
CA SER A 159 -31.95 -4.28 5.22
C SER A 159 -31.02 -3.20 5.77
N ILE A 160 -29.75 -3.24 5.38
CA ILE A 160 -28.70 -2.34 5.86
C ILE A 160 -28.43 -1.31 4.78
N LYS A 161 -28.38 -0.02 5.16
CA LYS A 161 -27.89 1.02 4.25
C LYS A 161 -26.35 0.86 4.13
N PRO A 162 -25.79 0.58 2.95
CA PRO A 162 -24.34 0.48 2.81
C PRO A 162 -23.68 1.82 3.16
N ALA A 163 -22.56 1.78 3.86
CA ALA A 163 -21.73 2.97 4.09
C ALA A 163 -21.24 3.51 2.74
N SER A 164 -21.37 4.82 2.53
CA SER A 164 -20.81 5.47 1.33
C SER A 164 -19.29 5.49 1.39
N ASP A 165 -18.61 5.56 0.24
CA ASP A 165 -17.13 5.64 0.24
C ASP A 165 -16.62 6.88 0.97
N THR A 166 -17.33 8.01 0.90
CA THR A 166 -17.02 9.22 1.66
C THR A 166 -17.17 9.00 3.17
N GLU A 167 -18.18 8.25 3.61
CA GLU A 167 -18.37 7.92 5.03
C GLU A 167 -17.23 7.04 5.53
N VAL A 168 -16.86 6.03 4.76
CA VAL A 168 -15.73 5.14 5.07
C VAL A 168 -14.42 5.93 5.12
N GLU A 169 -14.15 6.77 4.12
CA GLU A 169 -12.95 7.59 4.07
C GLU A 169 -12.86 8.55 5.26
N ASN A 170 -13.93 9.28 5.57
CA ASN A 170 -13.98 10.19 6.72
C ASN A 170 -13.83 9.45 8.06
N ALA A 171 -14.25 8.18 8.12
CA ALA A 171 -14.12 7.38 9.33
C ALA A 171 -12.71 6.85 9.54
N SER A 172 -11.99 6.54 8.46
CA SER A 172 -10.70 5.83 8.51
C SER A 172 -9.49 6.65 8.07
N ARG A 173 -9.65 7.94 7.76
CA ARG A 173 -8.53 8.83 7.42
C ARG A 173 -8.71 10.22 8.04
N PRO A 174 -7.63 10.85 8.53
CA PRO A 174 -7.69 12.23 8.98
C PRO A 174 -8.08 13.17 7.84
N ALA A 175 -8.87 14.19 8.13
CA ALA A 175 -9.18 15.24 7.18
C ALA A 175 -7.90 15.91 6.65
N GLY A 176 -7.82 16.10 5.34
CA GLY A 176 -6.65 16.73 4.69
C GLY A 176 -5.45 15.80 4.45
N SER A 177 -5.40 14.61 5.06
CA SER A 177 -4.29 13.65 4.86
C SER A 177 -4.09 13.27 3.39
N ALA A 178 -5.17 12.98 2.65
CA ALA A 178 -5.12 12.68 1.22
C ALA A 178 -4.50 13.81 0.39
N LYS A 179 -4.82 15.07 0.73
CA LYS A 179 -4.25 16.25 0.07
C LYS A 179 -2.76 16.38 0.36
N LEU A 180 -2.34 16.15 1.60
CA LEU A 180 -0.92 16.17 1.98
C LEU A 180 -0.13 15.05 1.30
N ILE A 181 -0.69 13.84 1.20
CA ILE A 181 -0.08 12.73 0.45
C ILE A 181 0.13 13.11 -1.01
N GLU A 182 -0.87 13.74 -1.64
CA GLU A 182 -0.75 14.19 -3.02
C GLU A 182 0.29 15.30 -3.18
N SER A 183 0.27 16.31 -2.30
CA SER A 183 1.28 17.38 -2.33
C SER A 183 2.70 16.86 -2.09
N TRP A 184 2.87 15.87 -1.22
CA TRP A 184 4.16 15.21 -0.98
C TRP A 184 4.66 14.48 -2.23
N ARG A 185 3.77 13.74 -2.91
CA ARG A 185 4.08 13.07 -4.17
C ARG A 185 4.53 14.08 -5.22
N THR A 186 3.76 15.15 -5.42
CA THR A 186 4.12 16.23 -6.35
C THR A 186 5.50 16.80 -6.02
N ALA A 187 5.75 17.19 -4.76
CA ALA A 187 7.02 17.78 -4.36
C ALA A 187 8.22 16.85 -4.62
N LEU A 188 8.08 15.56 -4.34
CA LEU A 188 9.14 14.59 -4.59
C LEU A 188 9.32 14.25 -6.07
N THR A 189 8.24 14.14 -6.84
CA THR A 189 8.32 13.94 -8.29
C THR A 189 9.03 15.12 -8.95
N GLU A 190 8.66 16.36 -8.60
CA GLU A 190 9.32 17.57 -9.09
C GLU A 190 10.80 17.65 -8.68
N ALA A 191 11.13 17.26 -7.44
CA ALA A 191 12.51 17.15 -6.99
C ALA A 191 13.29 16.10 -7.80
N GLY A 192 12.67 14.96 -8.09
CA GLY A 192 13.20 13.90 -8.95
C GLY A 192 13.51 14.39 -10.36
N GLU A 193 12.55 15.07 -11.00
CA GLU A 193 12.72 15.66 -12.33
C GLU A 193 13.84 16.70 -12.39
N LYS A 194 13.95 17.53 -11.35
CA LYS A 194 14.96 18.59 -11.27
C LYS A 194 16.37 18.06 -11.03
N LEU A 195 16.50 17.07 -10.16
CA LEU A 195 17.80 16.62 -9.65
C LEU A 195 18.35 15.39 -10.38
N GLY A 196 17.47 14.55 -10.94
CA GLY A 196 17.84 13.25 -11.45
C GLY A 196 18.34 13.26 -12.89
N GLY A 197 17.38 13.21 -13.81
CA GLY A 197 17.61 13.08 -15.23
C GLY A 197 16.28 12.86 -15.96
N SER A 198 16.32 12.64 -17.28
CA SER A 198 15.10 12.34 -18.03
C SER A 198 14.52 10.99 -17.57
N PHE A 199 13.22 10.95 -17.28
CA PHE A 199 12.50 9.69 -17.06
C PHE A 199 12.69 8.71 -18.21
N ASP A 200 12.74 9.21 -19.46
CA ASP A 200 12.97 8.38 -20.65
C ASP A 200 14.31 7.63 -20.55
N ALA A 201 15.36 8.27 -20.02
CA ALA A 201 16.66 7.63 -19.87
C ALA A 201 16.64 6.48 -18.85
N TYR A 202 15.86 6.64 -17.77
CA TYR A 202 15.63 5.55 -16.81
C TYR A 202 14.88 4.39 -17.47
N PHE A 203 13.79 4.68 -18.18
CA PHE A 203 12.99 3.65 -18.86
C PHE A 203 13.77 2.94 -19.96
N ASP A 204 14.56 3.67 -20.74
CA ASP A 204 15.46 3.09 -21.75
C ASP A 204 16.51 2.17 -21.10
N CYS A 205 17.07 2.57 -19.96
CA CYS A 205 18.00 1.74 -19.20
C CYS A 205 17.34 0.44 -18.71
N MET A 206 16.15 0.54 -18.12
CA MET A 206 15.40 -0.64 -17.64
C MET A 206 14.95 -1.55 -18.78
N ALA A 207 14.55 -0.99 -19.92
CA ALA A 207 14.18 -1.75 -21.12
C ALA A 207 15.40 -2.45 -21.74
N ALA A 208 16.60 -1.88 -21.61
CA ALA A 208 17.85 -2.50 -22.02
C ALA A 208 18.41 -3.52 -21.01
N ALA A 209 17.90 -3.54 -19.77
CA ALA A 209 18.35 -4.46 -18.74
C ALA A 209 18.01 -5.91 -19.11
N ASP A 210 18.97 -6.81 -18.87
CA ASP A 210 18.79 -8.24 -19.14
C ASP A 210 17.99 -8.93 -18.03
N LEU A 211 16.67 -8.71 -18.02
CA LEU A 211 15.77 -9.34 -17.05
C LEU A 211 15.28 -10.70 -17.56
N THR A 212 15.77 -11.77 -16.90
CA THR A 212 15.47 -13.16 -17.28
C THR A 212 13.97 -13.44 -17.34
N ALA A 213 13.20 -12.94 -16.37
CA ALA A 213 11.76 -13.15 -16.30
C ALA A 213 11.02 -12.52 -17.48
N LEU A 214 11.41 -11.31 -17.93
CA LEU A 214 10.81 -10.70 -19.11
C LEU A 214 11.12 -11.50 -20.37
N LYS A 215 12.39 -11.90 -20.56
CA LYS A 215 12.83 -12.71 -21.71
C LYS A 215 12.11 -14.06 -21.78
N ALA A 216 11.98 -14.75 -20.65
CA ALA A 216 11.31 -16.04 -20.57
C ALA A 216 9.82 -15.97 -20.95
N ASN A 217 9.18 -14.82 -20.70
CA ASN A 217 7.78 -14.58 -21.02
C ASN A 217 7.58 -13.87 -22.38
N GLY A 218 8.65 -13.56 -23.12
CA GLY A 218 8.56 -12.78 -24.37
C GLY A 218 7.99 -11.38 -24.16
N ALA A 219 8.21 -10.81 -22.98
CA ALA A 219 7.57 -9.60 -22.47
C ALA A 219 8.53 -8.40 -22.49
N SER A 220 7.96 -7.20 -22.47
CA SER A 220 8.69 -5.93 -22.42
C SER A 220 8.76 -5.39 -20.98
N TYR A 221 9.50 -4.30 -20.76
CA TYR A 221 9.54 -3.66 -19.44
C TYR A 221 8.15 -3.17 -18.98
N ASP A 222 7.29 -2.74 -19.91
CA ASP A 222 5.92 -2.32 -19.58
C ASP A 222 5.07 -3.47 -18.97
N ASP A 223 5.48 -4.72 -19.22
CA ASP A 223 4.83 -5.92 -18.70
C ASP A 223 5.42 -6.39 -17.35
N LEU A 224 6.45 -5.71 -16.81
CA LEU A 224 7.19 -6.17 -15.65
C LEU A 224 6.30 -6.47 -14.44
N ALA A 225 5.36 -5.58 -14.12
CA ALA A 225 4.45 -5.79 -13.00
C ALA A 225 3.58 -7.05 -13.17
N ALA A 226 3.08 -7.30 -14.38
CA ALA A 226 2.28 -8.49 -14.69
C ALA A 226 3.12 -9.77 -14.66
N VAL A 227 4.37 -9.71 -15.15
CA VAL A 227 5.32 -10.82 -15.07
C VAL A 227 5.65 -11.14 -13.61
N MET A 228 5.97 -10.13 -12.79
CA MET A 228 6.27 -10.33 -11.36
C MET A 228 5.09 -10.93 -10.60
N ALA A 229 3.86 -10.46 -10.86
CA ALA A 229 2.65 -11.07 -10.30
C ALA A 229 2.51 -12.55 -10.72
N GLY A 230 2.77 -12.87 -11.99
CA GLY A 230 2.75 -14.25 -12.47
C GLY A 230 3.85 -15.14 -11.86
N GLU A 231 5.01 -14.59 -11.53
CA GLU A 231 6.06 -15.31 -10.81
C GLU A 231 5.69 -15.55 -9.33
N ALA A 232 5.06 -14.57 -8.67
CA ALA A 232 4.53 -14.73 -7.31
C ALA A 232 3.47 -15.85 -7.26
N ASP A 233 2.52 -15.86 -8.21
CA ASP A 233 1.49 -16.90 -8.33
C ASP A 233 2.09 -18.30 -8.47
N LYS A 234 3.13 -18.45 -9.31
CA LYS A 234 3.84 -19.73 -9.51
C LYS A 234 4.58 -20.17 -8.25
N ALA A 235 5.07 -19.22 -7.47
CA ALA A 235 5.84 -19.49 -6.26
C ALA A 235 4.96 -19.98 -5.10
N GLY A 236 3.64 -19.79 -5.19
CA GLY A 236 2.64 -20.33 -4.28
C GLY A 236 2.36 -19.39 -3.09
N PRO A 237 1.74 -19.89 -2.02
CA PRO A 237 1.40 -19.06 -0.87
C PRO A 237 2.66 -18.39 -0.28
N PRO A 238 2.63 -17.07 -0.02
CA PRO A 238 3.76 -16.37 0.58
C PRO A 238 4.11 -16.95 1.96
N PRO A 239 5.37 -16.88 2.40
CA PRO A 239 5.79 -17.27 3.74
C PRO A 239 5.21 -16.32 4.80
N ALA A 240 5.27 -16.74 6.06
CA ALA A 240 4.77 -15.88 7.15
C ALA A 240 5.78 -14.77 7.37
N ALA A 241 5.34 -13.60 7.84
CA ALA A 241 6.21 -12.45 8.03
C ALA A 241 7.39 -12.73 8.97
N ASP A 242 7.22 -13.65 9.93
CA ASP A 242 8.24 -14.09 10.90
C ASP A 242 8.92 -15.42 10.53
N GLN A 243 8.61 -15.98 9.36
CA GLN A 243 9.19 -17.25 8.92
C GLN A 243 10.66 -17.06 8.51
N ASP A 244 11.55 -17.94 9.00
CA ASP A 244 12.97 -17.91 8.63
C ASP A 244 13.14 -18.09 7.11
N PRO A 245 13.77 -17.13 6.39
CA PRO A 245 14.04 -17.21 4.95
C PRO A 245 14.78 -18.47 4.51
N SER A 246 15.58 -19.09 5.38
CA SER A 246 16.28 -20.34 5.08
C SER A 246 15.30 -21.50 4.80
N THR A 247 14.09 -21.43 5.38
CA THR A 247 13.03 -22.44 5.29
C THR A 247 12.06 -22.21 4.13
N TYR A 248 12.23 -21.13 3.37
CA TYR A 248 11.36 -20.85 2.22
C TYR A 248 11.43 -21.98 1.19
N SER A 249 10.31 -22.20 0.49
CA SER A 249 10.23 -23.16 -0.61
C SER A 249 11.20 -22.77 -1.74
N ASP A 250 11.63 -23.74 -2.53
CA ASP A 250 12.51 -23.47 -3.69
C ASP A 250 11.83 -22.54 -4.70
N ALA A 251 10.51 -22.62 -4.84
CA ALA A 251 9.74 -21.75 -5.73
C ALA A 251 9.74 -20.30 -5.22
N TRP A 252 9.57 -20.08 -3.91
CA TRP A 252 9.65 -18.73 -3.32
C TRP A 252 11.06 -18.16 -3.37
N LYS A 253 12.09 -18.99 -3.14
CA LYS A 253 13.48 -18.60 -3.36
C LYS A 253 13.75 -18.21 -4.82
N GLY A 254 13.14 -18.91 -5.78
CA GLY A 254 13.18 -18.56 -7.20
C GLY A 254 12.55 -17.20 -7.50
N PHE A 255 11.38 -16.92 -6.92
CA PHE A 255 10.73 -15.61 -7.04
C PHE A 255 11.59 -14.48 -6.44
N LEU A 256 12.13 -14.66 -5.24
CA LEU A 256 13.03 -13.68 -4.62
C LEU A 256 14.29 -13.42 -5.45
N ALA A 257 14.84 -14.45 -6.10
CA ALA A 257 15.98 -14.30 -7.01
C ALA A 257 15.61 -13.53 -8.29
N THR A 258 14.38 -13.68 -8.79
CA THR A 258 13.87 -12.87 -9.90
C THR A 258 13.72 -11.42 -9.48
N GLU A 259 13.14 -11.16 -8.32
CA GLU A 259 13.03 -9.81 -7.75
C GLU A 259 14.42 -9.18 -7.57
N ASP A 260 15.41 -9.94 -7.10
CA ASP A 260 16.80 -9.46 -6.97
C ASP A 260 17.41 -9.01 -8.30
N GLN A 261 17.09 -9.67 -9.42
CA GLN A 261 17.52 -9.22 -10.74
C GLN A 261 16.90 -7.88 -11.12
N VAL A 262 15.61 -7.71 -10.82
CA VAL A 262 14.88 -6.46 -11.07
C VAL A 262 15.48 -5.33 -10.21
N LEU A 263 15.73 -5.58 -8.93
CA LEU A 263 16.31 -4.61 -8.01
C LEU A 263 17.74 -4.23 -8.39
N ALA A 264 18.54 -5.19 -8.84
CA ALA A 264 19.89 -4.92 -9.32
C ALA A 264 19.87 -4.05 -10.58
N ALA A 265 18.94 -4.31 -11.52
CA ALA A 265 18.77 -3.48 -12.71
C ALA A 265 18.29 -2.07 -12.37
N ASP A 266 17.25 -1.95 -11.53
CA ASP A 266 16.74 -0.66 -11.04
C ASP A 266 17.86 0.16 -10.41
N THR A 267 18.59 -0.44 -9.47
CA THR A 267 19.70 0.21 -8.77
C THR A 267 20.77 0.66 -9.75
N ALA A 268 21.17 -0.19 -10.71
CA ALA A 268 22.17 0.16 -11.71
C ALA A 268 21.73 1.33 -12.61
N CYS A 269 20.44 1.42 -12.93
CA CYS A 269 19.91 2.49 -13.76
C CYS A 269 19.83 3.85 -13.07
N ARG A 270 19.84 3.90 -11.73
CA ARG A 270 19.69 5.15 -10.97
C ARG A 270 20.78 5.46 -9.95
N SER A 271 21.73 4.57 -9.69
CA SER A 271 22.73 4.72 -8.63
C SER A 271 23.53 6.02 -8.75
N ASP A 272 23.98 6.38 -9.95
CA ASP A 272 24.79 7.58 -10.16
C ASP A 272 24.02 8.86 -9.81
N VAL A 273 22.74 8.89 -10.19
CA VAL A 273 21.83 9.98 -9.85
C VAL A 273 21.55 10.01 -8.35
N TYR A 274 21.24 8.85 -7.78
CA TYR A 274 20.92 8.68 -6.37
C TYR A 274 22.07 9.19 -5.51
N ASP A 275 23.28 8.67 -5.72
CA ASP A 275 24.47 8.99 -4.93
C ASP A 275 24.87 10.46 -5.04
N ALA A 276 24.70 11.06 -6.22
CA ALA A 276 25.05 12.46 -6.46
C ALA A 276 24.04 13.45 -5.88
N ASN A 277 22.78 13.04 -5.65
CA ASN A 277 21.69 13.99 -5.40
C ASN A 277 20.80 13.70 -4.20
N ILE A 278 20.82 12.50 -3.59
CA ILE A 278 19.91 12.15 -2.49
C ILE A 278 19.99 13.16 -1.33
N GLY A 279 21.18 13.63 -0.97
CA GLY A 279 21.37 14.62 0.09
C GLY A 279 20.68 15.97 -0.18
N LYS A 280 20.41 16.30 -1.45
CA LYS A 280 19.73 17.54 -1.86
C LYS A 280 18.21 17.47 -1.67
N VAL A 281 17.64 16.27 -1.55
CA VAL A 281 16.19 16.08 -1.33
C VAL A 281 15.78 16.57 0.06
N MET A 282 16.72 16.67 1.02
CA MET A 282 16.45 17.17 2.36
C MET A 282 15.82 18.57 2.37
N ALA A 283 16.21 19.45 1.44
CA ALA A 283 15.61 20.78 1.32
C ALA A 283 14.12 20.68 0.98
N THR A 284 13.75 19.84 0.00
CA THR A 284 12.34 19.59 -0.37
C THR A 284 11.53 19.04 0.81
N ILE A 285 12.11 18.11 1.58
CA ILE A 285 11.43 17.54 2.76
C ILE A 285 11.21 18.61 3.84
N THR A 286 12.21 19.44 4.09
CA THR A 286 12.16 20.52 5.07
C THR A 286 11.13 21.57 4.66
N ASP A 287 11.21 22.07 3.42
CA ASP A 287 10.28 23.06 2.86
C ASP A 287 8.84 22.55 2.91
N PHE A 288 8.61 21.27 2.60
CA PHE A 288 7.30 20.64 2.72
C PHE A 288 6.80 20.65 4.18
N SER A 289 7.64 20.21 5.13
CA SER A 289 7.26 20.14 6.53
C SER A 289 6.97 21.53 7.13
N GLU A 290 7.68 22.56 6.68
CA GLU A 290 7.47 23.94 7.14
C GLU A 290 6.23 24.58 6.52
N SER A 291 6.03 24.41 5.21
CA SER A 291 4.89 24.99 4.48
C SER A 291 3.53 24.36 4.83
N HIS A 292 3.53 23.13 5.35
CA HIS A 292 2.33 22.39 5.75
C HIS A 292 2.25 22.09 7.25
N ALA A 293 2.97 22.85 8.09
CA ALA A 293 3.11 22.54 9.51
C ALA A 293 1.76 22.40 10.24
N ASP A 294 0.80 23.29 9.96
CA ASP A 294 -0.51 23.30 10.60
C ASP A 294 -1.38 22.13 10.13
N GLU A 295 -1.40 21.82 8.83
CA GLU A 295 -2.14 20.68 8.29
C GLU A 295 -1.56 19.35 8.75
N ILE A 296 -0.24 19.24 8.84
CA ILE A 296 0.44 18.07 9.42
C ILE A 296 0.03 17.89 10.88
N ALA A 297 0.02 18.95 11.69
CA ALA A 297 -0.40 18.88 13.08
C ALA A 297 -1.86 18.42 13.22
N ALA A 298 -2.75 18.91 12.34
CA ALA A 298 -4.15 18.46 12.31
C ALA A 298 -4.28 16.97 11.92
N ALA A 299 -3.51 16.52 10.91
CA ALA A 299 -3.51 15.13 10.48
C ALA A 299 -3.02 14.18 11.59
N ARG A 300 -1.96 14.54 12.33
CA ARG A 300 -1.47 13.76 13.48
C ARG A 300 -2.56 13.50 14.51
N LYS A 301 -3.29 14.55 14.90
CA LYS A 301 -4.39 14.42 15.86
C LYS A 301 -5.49 13.48 15.34
N GLY A 302 -5.82 13.57 14.05
CA GLY A 302 -6.82 12.66 13.46
C GLY A 302 -6.37 11.20 13.47
N TRP A 303 -5.07 10.92 13.34
CA TRP A 303 -4.56 9.55 13.47
C TRP A 303 -4.72 8.99 14.88
N ASP A 304 -4.47 9.81 15.92
CA ASP A 304 -4.69 9.40 17.31
C ASP A 304 -6.16 9.06 17.57
N GLU A 305 -7.09 9.82 16.99
CA GLU A 305 -8.54 9.56 17.07
C GLU A 305 -8.91 8.23 16.38
N ILE A 306 -8.32 7.93 15.22
CA ILE A 306 -8.51 6.65 14.52
C ILE A 306 -7.99 5.48 15.34
N VAL A 307 -6.79 5.60 15.91
CA VAL A 307 -6.21 4.56 16.79
C VAL A 307 -7.11 4.31 18.00
N ALA A 308 -7.60 5.37 18.65
CA ALA A 308 -8.51 5.24 19.79
C ALA A 308 -9.83 4.54 19.38
N LYS A 309 -10.36 4.85 18.20
CA LYS A 309 -11.57 4.19 17.68
C LYS A 309 -11.32 2.72 17.34
N ALA A 310 -10.18 2.39 16.73
CA ALA A 310 -9.80 1.00 16.47
C ALA A 310 -9.66 0.20 17.78
N ALA A 311 -9.11 0.81 18.83
CA ALA A 311 -9.00 0.19 20.15
C ALA A 311 -10.36 -0.11 20.79
N GLN A 312 -11.37 0.75 20.58
CA GLN A 312 -12.75 0.48 21.00
C GLN A 312 -13.37 -0.71 20.26
N LEU A 313 -12.88 -1.03 19.07
CA LEU A 313 -13.27 -2.20 18.27
C LEU A 313 -12.41 -3.44 18.58
N GLY A 314 -11.56 -3.41 19.60
CA GLY A 314 -10.73 -4.54 20.04
C GLY A 314 -9.34 -4.64 19.39
N TYR A 315 -8.91 -3.63 18.64
CA TYR A 315 -7.57 -3.61 18.05
C TYR A 315 -6.51 -3.01 18.99
N HIS A 316 -5.44 -3.77 19.23
CA HIS A 316 -4.32 -3.44 20.11
C HIS A 316 -2.96 -3.71 19.44
N GLY A 317 -2.89 -3.60 18.12
CA GLY A 317 -1.66 -3.85 17.34
C GLY A 317 -1.50 -5.30 16.85
N GLN A 318 -2.48 -6.18 17.07
CA GLN A 318 -2.39 -7.57 16.64
C GLN A 318 -2.68 -7.76 15.13
N VAL A 319 -1.92 -8.66 14.51
CA VAL A 319 -2.18 -9.23 13.18
C VAL A 319 -3.24 -10.32 13.30
N GLY A 320 -4.12 -10.45 12.30
CA GLY A 320 -5.18 -11.46 12.27
C GLY A 320 -6.56 -10.94 12.69
N PRO A 321 -7.56 -11.83 12.82
CA PRO A 321 -8.90 -11.46 13.28
C PRO A 321 -8.86 -10.87 14.69
N LEU A 322 -9.78 -9.93 14.96
CA LEU A 322 -9.94 -9.35 16.30
C LEU A 322 -10.68 -10.28 17.26
N GLY A 323 -11.36 -11.29 16.70
CA GLY A 323 -12.12 -12.27 17.46
C GLY A 323 -13.44 -11.71 17.99
N LYS A 324 -14.36 -12.63 18.25
CA LYS A 324 -15.54 -12.43 19.09
C LYS A 324 -15.43 -13.31 20.32
#